data_AF-A0A661X7M0-F1
#
_entry.id   AF-A0A661X7M0-F1
#
_cell.length_a   1.000
_cell.length_b   1.000
_cell.length_c   1.000
_cell.angle_alpha   90.00
_cell.angle_beta   90.00
_cell.angle_gamma   90.00
#
_symmetry.space_group_name_H-M   'P 1'
#
loop_
_entity.id
_entity.type
_entity.pdbx_description
1 polymer ?
#
loop_
_entity_poly.entity_id
_entity_poly.type
_entity_poly.pdbx_seq_one_letter_code
_entity_poly.pdbx_strand_id
1 'polypeptide(L)'
;MKLKYKLFLSYLVLIFIFSGSLIWLLGEMQELSFILQRHVEQDVQSIIDLSSQLQSLENLNANYILLFLPGHSTAKILQLERSRLNYAQNWSRLKERLRGIQNPTGGHARVFGQWYRMIVHSWRPAEDSLLNQKASQLIAKVNAHWLNVNNGLKQSVQAIRKDNISRARYLRDTLVKKEIQSLRRNLAKLNHVIGQQSIARSEWMAGIARKTQTIIWMTEIFLLVLA
;
A
#
# COMPACT_ATOMS: atom_id res chain seq x y z
N MET A 1 22.92 -58.47 -20.25
CA MET A 1 23.11 -57.66 -19.01
C MET A 1 23.28 -56.15 -19.25
N LYS A 2 23.98 -55.69 -20.30
CA LYS A 2 24.20 -54.25 -20.57
C LYS A 2 22.92 -53.41 -20.76
N LEU A 3 21.86 -53.98 -21.32
CA LEU A 3 20.57 -53.28 -21.51
C LEU A 3 19.83 -53.02 -20.18
N LYS A 4 19.84 -54.00 -19.26
CA LYS A 4 19.20 -53.90 -17.94
C LYS A 4 19.85 -52.81 -17.08
N TYR A 5 21.18 -52.72 -17.07
CA TYR A 5 21.90 -51.66 -16.36
C TYR A 5 21.71 -50.27 -16.98
N LYS A 6 21.63 -50.16 -18.32
CA LYS A 6 21.32 -48.89 -18.99
C LYS A 6 19.91 -48.40 -18.69
N LEU A 7 18.92 -49.30 -18.68
CA LEU A 7 17.56 -49.00 -18.25
C LEU A 7 17.53 -48.54 -16.80
N PHE A 8 18.19 -49.30 -15.90
CA PHE A 8 18.23 -48.95 -14.48
C PHE A 8 18.89 -47.59 -14.23
N LEU A 9 20.01 -47.29 -14.88
CA LEU A 9 20.68 -45.99 -14.77
C LEU A 9 19.81 -44.85 -15.34
N SER A 10 19.12 -45.09 -16.46
CA SER A 10 18.20 -44.11 -17.06
C SER A 10 17.04 -43.76 -16.12
N TYR A 11 16.40 -44.77 -15.51
CA TYR A 11 15.34 -44.54 -14.53
C TYR A 11 15.85 -43.82 -13.29
N LEU A 12 17.04 -44.18 -12.79
CA LEU A 12 17.64 -43.57 -11.62
C LEU A 12 17.98 -42.09 -11.87
N VAL A 13 18.54 -41.76 -13.04
CA VAL A 13 18.76 -40.35 -13.46
C VAL A 13 17.43 -39.60 -13.61
N LEU A 14 16.39 -40.24 -14.17
CA LEU A 14 15.07 -39.62 -14.27
C LEU A 14 14.51 -39.30 -12.87
N ILE A 15 14.57 -40.24 -11.93
CA ILE A 15 14.11 -40.07 -10.56
C ILE A 15 14.85 -38.92 -9.88
N PHE A 16 16.18 -38.81 -10.06
CA PHE A 16 16.96 -37.70 -9.51
C PHE A 16 16.59 -36.35 -10.12
N ILE A 17 16.42 -36.28 -11.45
CA ILE A 17 15.99 -35.04 -12.13
C ILE A 17 14.60 -34.63 -11.66
N PHE A 18 13.66 -35.59 -11.61
CA PHE A 18 12.29 -35.33 -11.16
C PHE A 18 12.22 -34.90 -9.70
N SER A 19 12.94 -35.59 -8.80
CA SER A 19 12.99 -35.23 -7.39
C SER A 19 13.60 -33.85 -7.19
N GLY A 20 14.65 -33.51 -7.94
CA GLY A 20 15.25 -32.18 -7.96
C GLY A 20 14.28 -31.09 -8.42
N SER A 21 13.54 -31.34 -9.51
CA SER A 21 12.49 -30.43 -10.00
C SER A 21 11.35 -30.26 -9.00
N LEU A 22 10.96 -31.31 -8.29
CA LEU A 22 9.87 -31.27 -7.32
C LEU A 22 10.26 -30.48 -6.06
N ILE A 23 11.49 -30.68 -5.56
CA ILE A 23 12.06 -29.88 -4.47
C ILE A 23 12.21 -28.41 -4.88
N TRP A 24 12.68 -28.15 -6.11
CA TRP A 24 12.77 -26.80 -6.66
C TRP A 24 11.40 -26.10 -6.66
N LEU A 25 10.37 -26.81 -7.11
CA LEU A 25 9.03 -26.28 -7.24
C LEU A 25 8.36 -26.06 -5.87
N LEU A 26 8.61 -26.95 -4.89
CA LEU A 26 8.22 -26.72 -3.48
C LEU A 26 8.90 -25.48 -2.89
N GLY A 27 10.17 -25.25 -3.21
CA GLY A 27 10.90 -24.03 -2.82
C GLY A 27 10.26 -22.77 -3.40
N GLU A 28 9.94 -22.76 -4.69
CA GLU A 28 9.25 -21.63 -5.33
C GLU A 28 7.86 -21.36 -4.72
N MET A 29 7.11 -22.40 -4.32
CA MET A 29 5.81 -22.22 -3.66
C MET A 29 5.93 -21.58 -2.27
N GLN A 30 6.92 -21.99 -1.46
CA GLN A 30 7.16 -21.40 -0.16
C GLN A 30 7.54 -19.93 -0.26
N GLU A 31 8.39 -19.57 -1.22
CA GLU A 31 8.79 -18.18 -1.46
C GLU A 31 7.61 -17.32 -1.96
N LEU A 32 6.73 -17.89 -2.80
CA LEU A 32 5.52 -17.23 -3.27
C LEU A 32 4.52 -16.99 -2.13
N SER A 33 4.36 -17.95 -1.22
CA SER A 33 3.54 -17.79 0.00
C SER A 33 4.10 -16.69 0.91
N PHE A 34 5.43 -16.63 1.08
CA PHE A 34 6.09 -15.59 1.87
C PHE A 34 5.88 -14.19 1.28
N ILE A 35 6.01 -14.04 -0.04
CA ILE A 35 5.75 -12.78 -0.74
C ILE A 35 4.28 -12.36 -0.61
N LEU A 36 3.37 -13.33 -0.71
CA LEU A 36 1.94 -13.09 -0.55
C LEU A 36 1.63 -12.51 0.82
N GLN A 37 2.12 -13.17 1.87
CA GLN A 37 1.94 -12.73 3.24
C GLN A 37 2.51 -11.32 3.46
N ARG A 38 3.71 -11.07 2.94
CA ARG A 38 4.36 -9.76 3.05
C ARG A 38 3.57 -8.66 2.33
N HIS A 39 2.99 -8.94 1.17
CA HIS A 39 2.16 -7.97 0.46
C HIS A 39 0.84 -7.68 1.20
N VAL A 40 0.19 -8.70 1.74
CA VAL A 40 -1.02 -8.54 2.56
C VAL A 40 -0.70 -7.69 3.80
N GLU A 41 0.39 -7.98 4.50
CA GLU A 41 0.84 -7.19 5.65
C GLU A 41 1.11 -5.73 5.28
N GLN A 42 1.78 -5.48 4.14
CA GLN A 42 2.05 -4.12 3.64
C GLN A 42 0.78 -3.35 3.28
N ASP A 43 -0.18 -4.00 2.62
CA ASP A 43 -1.43 -3.36 2.21
C ASP A 43 -2.32 -3.06 3.43
N VAL A 44 -2.42 -4.00 4.38
CA VAL A 44 -3.13 -3.79 5.66
C VAL A 44 -2.50 -2.64 6.44
N GLN A 45 -1.16 -2.62 6.54
CA GLN A 45 -0.46 -1.53 7.21
C GLN A 45 -0.73 -0.18 6.53
N SER A 46 -0.84 -0.15 5.20
CA SER A 46 -1.14 1.07 4.45
C SER A 46 -2.55 1.61 4.73
N ILE A 47 -3.53 0.70 4.85
CA ILE A 47 -4.92 1.04 5.23
C ILE A 47 -4.96 1.57 6.68
N ILE A 48 -4.23 0.93 7.60
CA ILE A 48 -4.12 1.36 8.99
C ILE A 48 -3.48 2.76 9.06
N ASP A 49 -2.36 2.96 8.34
CA ASP A 49 -1.65 4.24 8.33
C ASP A 49 -2.53 5.37 7.73
N LEU A 50 -3.32 5.08 6.69
CA LEU A 50 -4.28 6.05 6.12
C LEU A 50 -5.41 6.38 7.09
N SER A 51 -5.89 5.39 7.83
CA SER A 51 -6.92 5.58 8.86
C SER A 51 -6.38 6.43 10.03
N SER A 52 -5.14 6.17 10.45
CA SER A 52 -4.42 6.99 11.42
C SER A 52 -4.22 8.43 10.92
N GLN A 53 -3.93 8.61 9.63
CA GLN A 53 -3.81 9.93 9.01
C GLN A 53 -5.15 10.70 9.01
N LEU A 54 -6.27 10.01 8.76
CA LEU A 54 -7.61 10.59 8.90
C LEU A 54 -7.90 11.00 10.34
N GLN A 55 -7.56 10.18 11.33
CA GLN A 55 -7.73 10.52 12.74
C GLN A 55 -6.87 11.73 13.13
N SER A 56 -5.64 11.81 12.62
CA SER A 56 -4.77 12.98 12.80
C SER A 56 -5.38 14.26 12.21
N LEU A 57 -6.07 14.17 11.06
CA LEU A 57 -6.81 15.29 10.48
C LEU A 57 -7.97 15.73 11.38
N GLU A 58 -8.74 14.79 11.93
CA GLU A 58 -9.86 15.11 12.81
C GLU A 58 -9.37 15.73 14.13
N ASN A 59 -8.26 15.26 14.68
CA ASN A 59 -7.61 15.87 15.85
C ASN A 59 -7.14 17.30 15.55
N LEU A 60 -6.54 17.53 14.38
CA LEU A 60 -6.15 18.87 13.92
C LEU A 60 -7.37 19.79 13.81
N ASN A 61 -8.45 19.30 13.20
CA ASN A 61 -9.70 20.04 13.04
C ASN A 61 -10.35 20.38 14.39
N ALA A 62 -10.37 19.43 15.33
CA ALA A 62 -10.86 19.65 16.69
C ALA A 62 -10.06 20.76 17.39
N ASN A 63 -8.73 20.67 17.40
CA ASN A 63 -7.86 21.70 17.98
C ASN A 63 -8.06 23.07 17.33
N TYR A 64 -8.33 23.09 16.02
CA TYR A 64 -8.62 24.34 15.30
C TYR A 64 -9.96 24.94 15.72
N ILE A 65 -11.01 24.14 15.90
CA ILE A 65 -12.32 24.61 16.37
C ILE A 65 -12.21 25.16 17.80
N LEU A 66 -11.43 24.51 18.66
CA LEU A 66 -11.23 24.93 20.05
C LEU A 66 -10.65 26.35 20.19
N LEU A 67 -9.90 26.83 19.19
CA LEU A 67 -9.37 28.20 19.17
C LEU A 67 -10.45 29.28 19.22
N PHE A 68 -11.65 28.98 18.73
CA PHE A 68 -12.74 29.94 18.66
C PHE A 68 -13.64 29.93 19.90
N LEU A 69 -13.41 28.99 20.82
CA LEU A 69 -14.08 28.94 22.11
C LEU A 69 -13.39 29.88 23.11
N PRO A 70 -14.13 30.47 24.06
CA PRO A 70 -13.54 31.28 25.13
C PRO A 70 -12.49 30.50 25.95
N GLY A 71 -11.52 31.20 26.54
CA GLY A 71 -10.46 30.63 27.38
C GLY A 71 -9.03 30.93 26.90
N HIS A 72 -8.03 30.22 27.46
CA HIS A 72 -6.59 30.45 27.22
C HIS A 72 -6.18 30.20 25.76
N SER A 73 -6.12 31.27 24.97
CA SER A 73 -5.78 31.23 23.54
C SER A 73 -4.36 30.70 23.29
N THR A 74 -3.37 31.05 24.11
CA THR A 74 -1.97 30.62 23.94
C THR A 74 -1.79 29.11 24.00
N ALA A 75 -2.38 28.45 25.00
CA ALA A 75 -2.29 27.00 25.16
C ALA A 75 -2.98 26.26 23.99
N LYS A 76 -4.14 26.77 23.54
CA LYS A 76 -4.88 26.22 22.40
C LYS A 76 -4.11 26.38 21.09
N ILE A 77 -3.45 27.52 20.87
CA ILE A 77 -2.59 27.76 19.70
C ILE A 77 -1.42 26.76 19.69
N LEU A 78 -0.80 26.54 20.85
CA LEU A 78 0.32 25.61 20.96
C LEU A 78 -0.11 24.15 20.69
N GLN A 79 -1.27 23.73 21.18
CA GLN A 79 -1.84 22.42 20.85
C GLN A 79 -2.14 22.27 19.35
N LEU A 80 -2.72 23.31 18.72
CA LEU A 80 -2.94 23.32 17.27
C LEU A 80 -1.60 23.16 16.52
N GLU A 81 -0.58 23.94 16.87
CA GLU A 81 0.72 23.89 16.21
C GLU A 81 1.38 22.52 16.32
N ARG A 82 1.30 21.87 17.50
CA ARG A 82 1.74 20.48 17.69
C ARG A 82 0.97 19.52 16.78
N SER A 83 -0.36 19.59 16.75
CA SER A 83 -1.17 18.71 15.90
C SER A 83 -0.89 18.93 14.40
N ARG A 84 -0.63 20.18 13.98
CA ARG A 84 -0.25 20.52 12.60
C ARG A 84 1.09 19.91 12.21
N LEU A 85 2.09 19.97 13.10
CA LEU A 85 3.40 19.35 12.87
C LEU A 85 3.29 17.83 12.82
N ASN A 86 2.56 17.22 13.74
CA ASN A 86 2.34 15.77 13.76
C ASN A 86 1.64 15.29 12.48
N TYR A 87 0.59 16.00 12.04
CA TYR A 87 -0.09 15.70 10.78
C TYR A 87 0.88 15.77 9.58
N ALA A 88 1.71 16.82 9.50
CA ALA A 88 2.67 17.00 8.41
C ALA A 88 3.72 15.87 8.36
N GLN A 89 4.25 15.50 9.52
CA GLN A 89 5.26 14.45 9.63
C GLN A 89 4.67 13.08 9.26
N ASN A 90 3.48 12.75 9.79
CA ASN A 90 2.79 11.51 9.46
C ASN A 90 2.46 11.44 7.96
N TRP A 91 2.00 12.54 7.37
CA TRP A 91 1.75 12.62 5.93
C TRP A 91 3.00 12.39 5.10
N SER A 92 4.14 12.99 5.47
CA SER A 92 5.40 12.81 4.74
C SER A 92 5.84 11.35 4.73
N ARG A 93 5.83 10.70 5.90
CA ARG A 93 6.20 9.29 6.06
C ARG A 93 5.26 8.38 5.28
N LEU A 94 3.95 8.61 5.38
CA LEU A 94 2.95 7.84 4.64
C LEU A 94 3.13 8.00 3.13
N LYS A 95 3.34 9.23 2.64
CA LYS A 95 3.57 9.50 1.22
C LYS A 95 4.78 8.74 0.67
N GLU A 96 5.86 8.65 1.45
CA GLU A 96 7.06 7.87 1.08
C GLU A 96 6.77 6.37 1.03
N ARG A 97 6.07 5.82 2.03
CA ARG A 97 5.66 4.41 2.04
C ARG A 97 4.75 4.06 0.86
N LEU A 98 3.76 4.89 0.57
CA LEU A 98 2.85 4.69 -0.57
C LEU A 98 3.58 4.73 -1.92
N ARG A 99 4.63 5.55 -2.06
CA ARG A 99 5.51 5.53 -3.24
C ARG A 99 6.32 4.24 -3.36
N GLY A 100 6.78 3.69 -2.24
CA GLY A 100 7.50 2.41 -2.20
C GLY A 100 6.63 1.24 -2.68
N ILE A 101 5.32 1.26 -2.36
CA ILE A 101 4.36 0.22 -2.77
C ILE A 101 4.06 0.27 -4.28
N GLN A 102 4.17 1.45 -4.90
CA GLN A 102 3.94 1.63 -6.34
C GLN A 102 5.11 1.11 -7.19
N ASN A 103 6.33 1.02 -6.64
CA ASN A 103 7.54 0.55 -7.34
C ASN A 103 8.21 -0.64 -6.61
N PRO A 104 7.61 -1.84 -6.61
CA PRO A 104 8.18 -3.02 -5.96
C PRO A 104 9.42 -3.61 -6.67
N THR A 105 9.86 -3.03 -7.79
CA THR A 105 10.96 -3.54 -8.64
C THR A 105 12.36 -3.39 -8.02
N GLY A 106 12.51 -2.65 -6.93
CA GLY A 106 13.81 -2.40 -6.30
C GLY A 106 14.20 -3.42 -5.24
N GLY A 107 14.84 -4.52 -5.62
CA GLY A 107 15.80 -5.19 -4.72
C GLY A 107 15.67 -6.72 -4.58
N HIS A 108 14.46 -7.26 -4.45
CA HIS A 108 14.30 -8.70 -4.11
C HIS A 108 13.92 -9.59 -5.30
N ALA A 109 13.58 -9.02 -6.45
CA ALA A 109 13.38 -9.76 -7.70
C ALA A 109 14.70 -10.26 -8.35
N ARG A 110 15.80 -10.35 -7.60
CA ARG A 110 17.08 -10.91 -8.09
C ARG A 110 17.15 -12.43 -7.97
N VAL A 111 16.37 -13.05 -7.09
CA VAL A 111 16.34 -14.52 -6.92
C VAL A 111 15.31 -15.17 -7.84
N PHE A 112 14.29 -14.40 -8.23
CA PHE A 112 13.28 -14.83 -9.18
C PHE A 112 13.83 -14.92 -10.61
N GLY A 113 13.97 -16.16 -11.08
CA GLY A 113 14.29 -16.49 -12.46
C GLY A 113 13.31 -15.88 -13.46
N GLN A 114 13.73 -15.87 -14.73
CA GLN A 114 12.98 -15.33 -15.88
C GLN A 114 11.49 -15.73 -15.91
N TRP A 115 11.11 -16.87 -15.33
CA TRP A 115 9.74 -17.38 -15.25
C TRP A 115 8.80 -16.55 -14.37
N TYR A 116 9.21 -16.13 -13.17
CA TYR A 116 8.39 -15.24 -12.35
C TYR A 116 8.24 -13.88 -13.01
N ARG A 117 9.31 -13.32 -13.61
CA ARG A 117 9.17 -12.10 -14.42
C ARG A 117 8.19 -12.29 -15.57
N MET A 118 8.27 -13.40 -16.32
CA MET A 118 7.33 -13.69 -17.39
C MET A 118 5.90 -13.79 -16.88
N ILE A 119 5.62 -14.67 -15.91
CA ILE A 119 4.26 -14.93 -15.41
C ILE A 119 3.70 -13.69 -14.70
N VAL A 120 4.49 -13.01 -13.87
CA VAL A 120 4.05 -11.81 -13.16
C VAL A 120 3.84 -10.61 -14.09
N HIS A 121 4.72 -10.38 -15.07
CA HIS A 121 4.50 -9.27 -16.02
C HIS A 121 3.41 -9.54 -17.04
N SER A 122 3.29 -10.76 -17.57
CA SER A 122 2.27 -11.05 -18.59
C SER A 122 0.86 -11.23 -18.01
N TRP A 123 0.74 -11.42 -16.69
CA TRP A 123 -0.55 -11.66 -16.04
C TRP A 123 -0.98 -10.55 -15.10
N ARG A 124 -0.16 -9.50 -14.92
CA ARG A 124 -0.50 -8.39 -14.02
C ARG A 124 -1.83 -7.77 -14.48
N PRO A 125 -2.85 -7.66 -13.61
CA PRO A 125 -4.14 -7.16 -14.05
C PRO A 125 -3.99 -5.70 -14.50
N ALA A 126 -4.55 -5.37 -15.66
CA ALA A 126 -4.60 -4.00 -16.18
C ALA A 126 -5.28 -3.02 -15.19
N GLU A 127 -6.08 -3.56 -14.27
CA GLU A 127 -6.72 -2.84 -13.18
C GLU A 127 -5.71 -2.30 -12.15
N ASP A 128 -4.60 -2.99 -11.87
CA ASP A 128 -3.56 -2.55 -10.92
C ASP A 128 -2.84 -1.29 -11.41
N SER A 129 -2.61 -1.15 -12.72
CA SER A 129 -1.97 0.05 -13.30
C SER A 129 -2.90 1.27 -13.25
N LEU A 130 -4.19 1.09 -13.53
CA LEU A 130 -5.21 2.12 -13.42
C LEU A 130 -5.40 2.60 -11.96
N LEU A 131 -5.42 1.66 -11.01
CA LEU A 131 -5.52 1.98 -9.58
C LEU A 131 -4.28 2.71 -9.07
N ASN A 132 -3.08 2.33 -9.53
CA ASN A 132 -1.83 3.06 -9.24
C ASN A 132 -1.88 4.51 -9.73
N GLN A 133 -2.36 4.75 -10.95
CA GLN A 133 -2.49 6.10 -11.50
C GLN A 133 -3.50 6.93 -10.68
N LYS A 134 -4.66 6.35 -10.33
CA LYS A 134 -5.66 6.99 -9.49
C LYS A 134 -5.11 7.33 -8.09
N ALA A 135 -4.38 6.42 -7.46
CA ALA A 135 -3.74 6.64 -6.17
C ALA A 135 -2.75 7.81 -6.22
N SER A 136 -1.90 7.87 -7.25
CA SER A 136 -0.94 8.97 -7.45
C SER A 136 -1.62 10.33 -7.62
N GLN A 137 -2.71 10.40 -8.38
CA GLN A 137 -3.51 11.63 -8.53
C GLN A 137 -4.14 12.06 -7.19
N LEU A 138 -4.64 11.11 -6.39
CA LEU A 138 -5.22 11.39 -5.08
C LEU A 138 -4.15 11.87 -4.09
N ILE A 139 -2.94 11.29 -4.09
CA ILE A 139 -1.81 11.76 -3.28
C ILE A 139 -1.46 13.22 -3.62
N ALA A 140 -1.40 13.58 -4.90
CA ALA A 140 -1.16 14.95 -5.33
C ALA A 140 -2.26 15.91 -4.83
N LYS A 141 -3.54 15.51 -4.93
CA LYS A 141 -4.68 16.28 -4.42
C LYS A 141 -4.61 16.46 -2.91
N VAL A 142 -4.35 15.40 -2.14
CA VAL A 142 -4.20 15.49 -0.67
C VAL A 142 -3.08 16.46 -0.30
N ASN A 143 -1.95 16.41 -1.02
CA ASN A 143 -0.84 17.32 -0.79
C ASN A 143 -1.20 18.79 -1.07
N ALA A 144 -1.91 19.06 -2.18
CA ALA A 144 -2.36 20.40 -2.51
C ALA A 144 -3.33 20.96 -1.45
N HIS A 145 -4.34 20.18 -1.07
CA HIS A 145 -5.28 20.59 -0.01
C HIS A 145 -4.59 20.77 1.33
N TRP A 146 -3.62 19.92 1.67
CA TRP A 146 -2.83 20.08 2.90
C TRP A 146 -2.09 21.42 2.95
N LEU A 147 -1.44 21.82 1.85
CA LEU A 147 -0.75 23.11 1.76
C LEU A 147 -1.71 24.28 2.00
N ASN A 148 -2.92 24.21 1.42
CA ASN A 148 -3.96 25.23 1.61
C ASN A 148 -4.45 25.29 3.06
N VAL A 149 -4.75 24.13 3.67
CA VAL A 149 -5.13 24.04 5.09
C VAL A 149 -4.03 24.64 5.96
N ASN A 150 -2.78 24.23 5.76
CA ASN A 150 -1.64 24.69 6.53
C ASN A 150 -1.45 26.21 6.46
N ASN A 151 -1.59 26.80 5.27
CA ASN A 151 -1.50 28.24 5.07
C ASN A 151 -2.67 28.98 5.73
N GLY A 152 -3.90 28.49 5.54
CA GLY A 152 -5.09 29.08 6.15
C GLY A 152 -5.08 29.00 7.69
N LEU A 153 -4.58 27.90 8.25
CA LEU A 153 -4.37 27.76 9.70
C LEU A 153 -3.36 28.79 10.23
N LYS A 154 -2.21 28.95 9.56
CA LYS A 154 -1.21 29.95 9.96
C LYS A 154 -1.76 31.38 9.93
N GLN A 155 -2.49 31.74 8.87
CA GLN A 155 -3.13 33.07 8.76
C GLN A 155 -4.19 33.28 9.85
N SER A 156 -4.99 32.24 10.14
CA SER A 156 -5.99 32.28 11.21
C SER A 156 -5.35 32.48 12.58
N VAL A 157 -4.28 31.75 12.89
CA VAL A 157 -3.52 31.89 14.14
C VAL A 157 -2.91 33.28 14.26
N GLN A 158 -2.34 33.83 13.18
CA GLN A 158 -1.81 35.19 13.17
C GLN A 158 -2.91 36.24 13.43
N ALA A 159 -4.10 36.07 12.86
CA ALA A 159 -5.23 36.94 13.13
C ALA A 159 -5.67 36.87 14.61
N ILE A 160 -5.71 35.67 15.20
CA ILE A 160 -6.02 35.47 16.63
C ILE A 160 -4.96 36.12 17.51
N ARG A 161 -3.66 35.99 17.19
CA ARG A 161 -2.56 36.64 17.93
C ARG A 161 -2.62 38.18 17.89
N LYS A 162 -3.32 38.75 16.91
CA LYS A 162 -3.58 40.18 16.77
C LYS A 162 -4.97 40.58 17.31
N ASP A 163 -5.60 39.72 18.11
CA ASP A 163 -6.95 39.88 18.66
C ASP A 163 -8.07 40.09 17.60
N ASN A 164 -7.81 39.72 16.34
CA ASN A 164 -8.78 39.85 15.26
C ASN A 164 -9.53 38.52 15.03
N ILE A 165 -10.41 38.18 15.98
CA ILE A 165 -11.19 36.94 15.97
C ILE A 165 -12.19 36.89 14.80
N SER A 166 -12.78 38.02 14.41
CA SER A 166 -13.71 38.09 13.27
C SER A 166 -13.01 37.70 11.96
N ARG A 167 -11.79 38.22 11.72
CA ARG A 167 -10.98 37.81 10.57
C ARG A 167 -10.59 36.35 10.62
N ALA A 168 -10.23 35.83 11.80
CA ALA A 168 -9.91 34.42 11.97
C ALA A 168 -11.11 33.49 11.66
N ARG A 169 -12.32 33.87 12.08
CA ARG A 169 -13.57 33.14 11.75
C ARG A 169 -13.87 33.20 10.25
N TYR A 170 -13.70 34.36 9.63
CA TYR A 170 -13.85 34.49 8.18
C TYR A 170 -12.90 33.53 7.43
N LEU A 171 -11.62 33.47 7.81
CA LEU A 171 -10.65 32.56 7.20
C LEU A 171 -11.01 31.08 7.43
N ARG A 172 -11.52 30.73 8.61
CA ARG A 172 -12.04 29.39 8.91
C ARG A 172 -13.12 28.99 7.91
N ASP A 173 -14.16 29.81 7.81
CA ASP A 173 -15.38 29.43 7.11
C ASP A 173 -15.20 29.49 5.58
N THR A 174 -14.34 30.38 5.08
CA THR A 174 -14.09 30.54 3.64
C THR A 174 -12.99 29.65 3.08
N LEU A 175 -11.89 29.46 3.82
CA LEU A 175 -10.71 28.74 3.33
C LEU A 175 -10.55 27.39 4.03
N VAL A 176 -10.38 27.38 5.35
CA VAL A 176 -9.89 26.19 6.05
C VAL A 176 -10.92 25.06 6.06
N LYS A 177 -12.20 25.36 6.33
CA LYS A 177 -13.27 24.36 6.45
C LYS A 177 -13.45 23.55 5.16
N LYS A 178 -13.50 24.22 4.01
CA LYS A 178 -13.65 23.58 2.70
C LYS A 178 -12.46 22.68 2.37
N GLU A 179 -11.25 23.15 2.67
CA GLU A 179 -10.03 22.41 2.38
C GLU A 179 -9.88 21.19 3.29
N ILE A 180 -10.23 21.28 4.59
CA ILE A 180 -10.27 20.12 5.50
C ILE A 180 -11.28 19.06 5.00
N GLN A 181 -12.48 19.48 4.59
CA GLN A 181 -13.48 18.55 4.04
C GLN A 181 -12.99 17.86 2.76
N SER A 182 -12.32 18.61 1.88
CA SER A 182 -11.75 18.07 0.64
C SER A 182 -10.62 17.08 0.95
N LEU A 183 -9.80 17.40 1.95
CA LEU A 183 -8.71 16.54 2.42
C LEU A 183 -9.26 15.22 2.97
N ARG A 184 -10.28 15.27 3.84
CA ARG A 184 -10.97 14.09 4.38
C ARG A 184 -11.52 13.20 3.26
N ARG A 185 -12.23 13.78 2.29
CA ARG A 185 -12.79 13.05 1.15
C ARG A 185 -11.71 12.39 0.31
N ASN A 186 -10.62 13.09 0.02
CA ASN A 186 -9.54 12.56 -0.82
C ASN A 186 -8.73 11.47 -0.09
N LEU A 187 -8.49 11.60 1.22
CA LEU A 187 -7.88 10.54 2.03
C LEU A 187 -8.78 9.29 2.10
N ALA A 188 -10.09 9.46 2.29
CA ALA A 188 -11.02 8.34 2.27
C ALA A 188 -11.07 7.63 0.90
N LYS A 189 -11.08 8.40 -0.19
CA LYS A 189 -10.97 7.85 -1.55
C LYS A 189 -9.64 7.12 -1.77
N LEU A 190 -8.53 7.67 -1.27
CA LEU A 190 -7.22 7.04 -1.37
C LEU A 190 -7.22 5.69 -0.63
N ASN A 191 -7.79 5.66 0.58
CA ASN A 191 -7.94 4.42 1.34
C ASN A 191 -8.76 3.36 0.59
N HIS A 192 -9.85 3.78 -0.05
CA HIS A 192 -10.65 2.88 -0.86
C HIS A 192 -9.89 2.34 -2.07
N VAL A 193 -9.16 3.20 -2.80
CA VAL A 193 -8.35 2.78 -3.97
C VAL A 193 -7.25 1.80 -3.56
N ILE A 194 -6.57 2.03 -2.43
CA ILE A 194 -5.57 1.09 -1.91
C ILE A 194 -6.22 -0.22 -1.47
N GLY A 195 -7.40 -0.17 -0.84
CA GLY A 195 -8.17 -1.38 -0.52
C GLY A 195 -8.53 -2.19 -1.76
N GLN A 196 -9.04 -1.55 -2.81
CA GLN A 196 -9.34 -2.20 -4.09
C GLN A 196 -8.08 -2.80 -4.72
N GLN A 197 -6.97 -2.07 -4.68
CA GLN A 197 -5.69 -2.54 -5.19
C GLN A 197 -5.21 -3.78 -4.44
N SER A 198 -5.37 -3.81 -3.13
CA SER A 198 -5.03 -4.98 -2.31
C SER A 198 -5.88 -6.19 -2.68
N ILE A 199 -7.20 -6.02 -2.79
CA ILE A 199 -8.12 -7.09 -3.21
C ILE A 199 -7.73 -7.64 -4.58
N ALA A 200 -7.55 -6.77 -5.58
CA ALA A 200 -7.19 -7.18 -6.93
C ALA A 200 -5.85 -7.94 -6.97
N ARG A 201 -4.86 -7.51 -6.18
CA ARG A 201 -3.58 -8.21 -6.06
C ARG A 201 -3.73 -9.57 -5.36
N SER A 202 -4.51 -9.64 -4.28
CA SER A 202 -4.75 -10.89 -3.55
C SER A 202 -5.48 -11.93 -4.40
N GLU A 203 -6.53 -11.52 -5.13
CA GLU A 203 -7.26 -12.39 -6.06
C GLU A 203 -6.37 -12.90 -7.18
N TRP A 204 -5.57 -12.00 -7.75
CA TRP A 204 -4.61 -12.35 -8.79
C TRP A 204 -3.57 -13.37 -8.30
N MET A 205 -2.98 -13.13 -7.13
CA MET A 205 -2.00 -14.05 -6.55
C MET A 205 -2.62 -15.41 -6.19
N ALA A 206 -3.86 -15.43 -5.66
CA ALA A 206 -4.59 -16.68 -5.43
C ALA A 206 -4.81 -17.44 -6.74
N GLY A 207 -5.06 -16.73 -7.84
CA GLY A 207 -5.11 -17.29 -9.19
C GLY A 207 -3.81 -17.95 -9.62
N ILE A 208 -2.66 -17.31 -9.37
CA ILE A 208 -1.34 -17.91 -9.63
C ILE A 208 -1.15 -19.16 -8.79
N ALA A 209 -1.37 -19.10 -7.48
CA ALA A 209 -1.20 -20.24 -6.59
C ALA A 209 -2.04 -21.45 -7.03
N ARG A 210 -3.31 -21.25 -7.42
CA ARG A 210 -4.17 -22.32 -7.95
C ARG A 210 -3.64 -22.91 -9.25
N LYS A 211 -3.15 -22.08 -10.17
CA LYS A 211 -2.60 -22.54 -11.45
C LYS A 211 -1.31 -23.32 -11.25
N THR A 212 -0.41 -22.84 -10.39
CA THR A 212 0.80 -23.57 -10.01
C THR A 212 0.45 -24.91 -9.36
N GLN A 213 -0.51 -24.94 -8.43
CA GLN A 213 -0.97 -26.18 -7.80
C GLN A 213 -1.54 -27.17 -8.84
N THR A 214 -2.31 -26.68 -9.81
CA THR A 214 -2.88 -27.53 -10.88
C THR A 214 -1.78 -28.13 -11.76
N ILE A 215 -0.75 -27.34 -12.09
CA ILE A 215 0.42 -27.82 -12.86
C ILE A 215 1.14 -28.93 -12.07
N ILE A 216 1.32 -28.76 -10.76
CA ILE A 216 1.94 -29.79 -9.90
C ILE A 216 1.13 -31.08 -9.95
N TRP A 217 -0.18 -31.02 -9.69
CA TRP A 217 -1.05 -32.19 -9.73
C TRP A 217 -1.01 -32.89 -11.08
N MET A 218 -1.06 -32.15 -12.19
CA MET A 218 -0.96 -32.74 -13.53
C MET A 218 0.38 -33.42 -13.77
N THR A 219 1.47 -32.85 -13.23
CA THR A 219 2.82 -33.43 -13.32
C THR A 219 2.92 -34.70 -12.48
N GLU A 220 2.38 -34.70 -11.25
CA GLU A 220 2.35 -35.87 -10.37
C GLU A 220 1.49 -37.01 -10.95
N ILE A 221 0.31 -36.71 -11.51
CA ILE A 221 -0.55 -37.70 -12.17
C ILE A 221 0.14 -38.28 -13.41
N PHE A 222 0.76 -37.43 -14.24
CA PHE A 222 1.50 -37.89 -15.41
C PHE A 222 2.65 -38.82 -15.02
N LEU A 223 3.37 -38.51 -13.94
CA LEU A 223 4.41 -39.35 -13.38
C LEU A 223 3.89 -40.70 -12.87
N LEU A 224 2.76 -40.71 -12.16
CA LEU A 224 2.12 -41.93 -11.67
C LEU A 224 1.64 -42.84 -12.82
N VAL A 225 1.23 -42.26 -13.95
CA VAL A 225 0.79 -43.03 -15.14
C VAL A 225 1.98 -43.58 -15.95
N LEU A 226 3.15 -42.93 -15.89
CA LEU A 226 4.37 -43.36 -16.58
C LEU A 226 5.22 -44.37 -15.80
N ALA A 227 5.06 -44.44 -14.48
CA ALA A 227 5.76 -45.35 -13.57
C ALA A 227 5.11 -46.75 -13.55
#